data_AF-A0A2V7ZL41-F1
#
_entry.id   AF-A0A2V7ZL41-F1
#
_cell.length_a   1.000
_cell.length_b   1.000
_cell.length_c   1.000
_cell.angle_alpha   90.00
_cell.angle_beta   90.00
_cell.angle_gamma   90.00
#
_symmetry.space_group_name_H-M   'P 1'
#
loop_
_entity.id
_entity.type
_entity.pdbx_description
1 polymer ?
#
loop_
_entity_poly.entity_id
_entity_poly.type
_entity_poly.pdbx_seq_one_letter_code
_entity_poly.pdbx_strand_id
1 'polypeptide(L)'
;MPGPAVPPAPLRTDQEEDPPMKTSLIAAVTLALSAPLAAQWLNHPTPGIPRTPDGKPNLTAPAPRTPDGKPDLSGLWLRISPKYARNIAADLKPEETQSWARALVDQRREDLGKDYMNVKCVPLGPGYATSADITGAEMMKIVQTPGLIVILNPDLTYRQIFLDGRSLETAPNPSWMGYSVGRWDGDTLVVESFGFNDRTWLDHDGHPHTEGLRTTERYRRRDFGNLELEVTFSDPAAYAKPWTVAVRAELAPDTEMIEFVCNESDHGVEHWVGKASDEKKNEVHVAPEILAKYVGTYEEQPPLWRALPRVVEITLSNGRLLANMDGRGNVALIATSGTAFSGLYGLGVEFVQSGGGLFVKHVSGNYRFARK
;
A
#
# COMPACT_ATOMS: atom_id res chain seq x y z
N MET A 1 80.33 57.72 -0.76
CA MET A 1 79.20 58.64 -0.48
C MET A 1 79.16 59.67 -1.60
N PRO A 2 78.01 60.03 -2.21
CA PRO A 2 76.59 59.72 -1.90
C PRO A 2 75.92 58.78 -2.94
N GLY A 3 74.67 58.35 -2.67
CA GLY A 3 73.87 57.38 -3.45
C GLY A 3 73.31 57.88 -4.79
N PRO A 4 72.48 57.09 -5.51
CA PRO A 4 71.06 56.92 -5.15
C PRO A 4 70.43 55.53 -5.44
N ALA A 5 69.13 55.45 -5.15
CA ALA A 5 68.21 54.31 -5.15
C ALA A 5 68.07 53.49 -6.46
N VAL A 6 67.69 52.21 -6.31
CA VAL A 6 67.29 51.29 -7.40
C VAL A 6 65.95 50.60 -7.03
N PRO A 7 64.98 50.42 -7.97
CA PRO A 7 63.64 49.83 -7.74
C PRO A 7 63.55 48.31 -8.06
N PRO A 8 62.38 47.62 -7.90
CA PRO A 8 62.33 46.22 -7.44
C PRO A 8 62.01 45.12 -8.49
N ALA A 9 62.26 43.88 -8.04
CA ALA A 9 61.74 42.54 -8.43
C ALA A 9 62.07 41.98 -9.85
N PRO A 10 62.35 40.67 -9.95
CA PRO A 10 61.26 39.72 -10.22
C PRO A 10 61.35 38.33 -9.52
N LEU A 11 60.30 37.55 -9.77
CA LEU A 11 59.87 36.23 -9.27
C LEU A 11 60.72 35.02 -9.73
N ARG A 12 60.41 33.86 -9.08
CA ARG A 12 60.75 32.43 -9.35
C ARG A 12 62.09 31.93 -8.78
N THR A 13 62.27 30.73 -8.20
CA THR A 13 61.51 29.49 -7.88
C THR A 13 62.11 28.96 -6.56
N ASP A 14 61.46 28.11 -5.77
CA ASP A 14 61.64 26.64 -5.75
C ASP A 14 60.62 26.09 -4.71
N GLN A 15 59.65 25.26 -5.09
CA GLN A 15 59.65 23.79 -4.94
C GLN A 15 60.18 23.27 -3.60
N GLU A 16 59.25 22.87 -2.72
CA GLU A 16 59.43 21.71 -1.85
C GLU A 16 58.13 20.89 -1.87
N GLU A 17 58.24 19.63 -2.31
CA GLU A 17 57.15 18.67 -2.43
C GLU A 17 56.89 17.97 -1.08
N ASP A 18 55.63 17.93 -0.65
CA ASP A 18 55.13 17.03 0.40
C ASP A 18 54.27 15.91 -0.24
N PRO A 19 54.38 14.64 0.20
CA PRO A 19 53.76 13.49 -0.47
C PRO A 19 52.23 13.36 -0.21
N PRO A 20 51.48 12.65 -1.09
CA PRO A 20 50.03 12.71 -1.13
C PRO A 20 49.40 11.76 -0.11
N MET A 21 49.26 12.22 1.13
CA MET A 21 48.56 11.47 2.20
C MET A 21 47.21 12.11 2.53
N LYS A 22 46.40 12.48 1.52
CA LYS A 22 45.03 13.00 1.76
C LYS A 22 43.95 12.50 0.81
N THR A 23 44.29 11.80 -0.27
CA THR A 23 43.28 11.37 -1.28
C THR A 23 42.72 9.97 -1.03
N SER A 24 43.41 9.09 -0.30
CA SER A 24 42.90 7.73 -0.03
C SER A 24 41.93 7.63 1.14
N LEU A 25 41.89 8.61 2.06
CA LEU A 25 40.97 8.57 3.20
C LEU A 25 39.54 9.03 2.82
N ILE A 26 39.41 9.95 1.86
CA ILE A 26 38.11 10.48 1.45
C ILE A 26 37.32 9.41 0.67
N ALA A 27 37.97 8.63 -0.20
CA ALA A 27 37.28 7.57 -0.95
C ALA A 27 36.73 6.45 -0.06
N ALA A 28 37.42 6.10 1.04
CA ALA A 28 36.97 5.06 1.97
C ALA A 28 35.79 5.51 2.84
N VAL A 29 35.72 6.80 3.21
CA VAL A 29 34.61 7.35 4.01
C VAL A 29 33.34 7.55 3.16
N THR A 30 33.46 7.91 1.88
CA THR A 30 32.29 8.04 1.00
C THR A 30 31.69 6.70 0.59
N LEU A 31 32.49 5.63 0.53
CA LEU A 31 32.01 4.25 0.31
C LEU A 31 31.37 3.63 1.56
N ALA A 32 31.73 4.07 2.76
CA ALA A 32 31.10 3.61 4.00
C ALA A 32 29.74 4.29 4.27
N LEU A 33 29.50 5.47 3.70
CA LEU A 33 28.22 6.21 3.81
C LEU A 33 27.21 5.86 2.69
N SER A 34 27.58 4.95 1.79
CA SER A 34 26.72 4.42 0.73
C SER A 34 26.31 2.96 1.00
N ALA A 35 26.27 2.56 2.27
CA ALA A 35 25.36 1.50 2.67
C ALA A 35 23.94 1.98 2.34
N PRO A 36 23.10 1.18 1.64
CA PRO A 36 21.70 1.55 1.51
C PRO A 36 21.17 1.76 2.93
N LEU A 37 20.52 2.90 3.17
CA LEU A 37 19.72 3.19 4.37
C LEU A 37 18.50 2.23 4.50
N ALA A 38 18.56 1.05 3.90
CA ALA A 38 17.59 -0.02 3.98
C ALA A 38 18.01 -1.06 5.02
N ALA A 39 18.32 -0.65 6.26
CA ALA A 39 18.50 -1.59 7.39
C ALA A 39 18.58 -0.90 8.77
N GLN A 40 17.89 0.22 9.00
CA GLN A 40 17.59 0.66 10.36
C GLN A 40 16.20 0.12 10.78
N TRP A 41 16.04 -1.20 10.69
CA TRP A 41 14.83 -1.88 11.17
C TRP A 41 15.23 -2.93 12.21
N LEU A 42 14.32 -3.23 13.13
CA LEU A 42 14.48 -4.19 14.22
C LEU A 42 14.68 -5.61 13.64
N ASN A 43 15.90 -5.97 13.24
CA ASN A 43 16.26 -7.33 12.82
C ASN A 43 16.39 -8.26 14.05
N HIS A 44 15.31 -8.39 14.80
CA HIS A 44 15.27 -9.18 16.02
C HIS A 44 14.58 -10.50 15.74
N PRO A 45 15.27 -11.65 15.90
CA PRO A 45 14.66 -12.97 15.73
C PRO A 45 13.39 -13.11 16.57
N THR A 46 12.26 -13.35 15.94
CA THR A 46 10.99 -13.55 16.65
C THR A 46 11.03 -14.91 17.36
N PRO A 47 10.80 -14.97 18.70
CA PRO A 47 10.78 -16.23 19.43
C PRO A 47 9.68 -17.18 18.92
N GLY A 48 9.96 -18.49 18.93
CA GLY A 48 8.97 -19.52 18.60
C GLY A 48 8.76 -19.77 17.10
N ILE A 49 9.39 -19.00 16.20
CA ILE A 49 9.38 -19.30 14.76
C ILE A 49 10.25 -20.54 14.47
N PRO A 50 9.71 -21.62 13.86
CA PRO A 50 10.50 -22.74 13.39
C PRO A 50 11.53 -22.27 12.37
N ARG A 51 12.75 -22.79 12.45
CA ARG A 51 13.84 -22.40 11.54
C ARG A 51 14.39 -23.60 10.79
N THR A 52 14.83 -23.36 9.57
CA THR A 52 15.62 -24.30 8.77
C THR A 52 17.05 -24.42 9.32
N PRO A 53 17.84 -25.42 8.88
CA PRO A 53 19.24 -25.58 9.32
C PRO A 53 20.14 -24.37 9.00
N ASP A 54 19.82 -23.58 7.98
CA ASP A 54 20.51 -22.32 7.64
C ASP A 54 20.01 -21.11 8.45
N GLY A 55 19.18 -21.32 9.47
CA GLY A 55 18.73 -20.29 10.41
C GLY A 55 17.59 -19.40 9.92
N LYS A 56 17.03 -19.66 8.73
CA LYS A 56 15.93 -18.87 8.17
C LYS A 56 14.57 -19.32 8.74
N PRO A 57 13.59 -18.41 8.85
CA PRO A 57 12.21 -18.76 9.17
C PRO A 57 11.65 -19.83 8.23
N ASN A 58 11.14 -20.94 8.78
CA ASN A 58 10.42 -21.97 8.04
C ASN A 58 8.91 -21.67 8.10
N LEU A 59 8.45 -20.83 7.18
CA LEU A 59 7.06 -20.41 7.07
C LEU A 59 6.11 -21.54 6.62
N THR A 60 6.63 -22.67 6.13
CA THR A 60 5.83 -23.83 5.70
C THR A 60 5.65 -24.90 6.79
N ALA A 61 6.20 -24.67 7.98
CA ALA A 61 6.03 -25.57 9.13
C ALA A 61 4.54 -25.68 9.54
N PRO A 62 4.13 -26.71 10.29
CA PRO A 62 2.76 -26.83 10.76
C PRO A 62 2.29 -25.59 11.54
N ALA A 63 1.01 -25.23 11.39
CA ALA A 63 0.42 -24.13 12.12
C ALA A 63 0.51 -24.37 13.65
N PRO A 64 0.95 -23.38 14.44
CA PRO A 64 0.98 -23.49 15.89
C PRO A 64 -0.43 -23.62 16.45
N ARG A 65 -0.53 -24.26 17.61
CA ARG A 65 -1.79 -24.50 18.32
C ARG A 65 -1.73 -23.89 19.71
N THR A 66 -2.85 -23.35 20.15
CA THR A 66 -3.07 -22.92 21.54
C THR A 66 -3.19 -24.14 22.47
N PRO A 67 -3.12 -23.96 23.81
CA PRO A 67 -3.26 -25.08 24.76
C PRO A 67 -4.58 -25.86 24.67
N ASP A 68 -5.66 -25.22 24.21
CA ASP A 68 -6.97 -25.84 23.95
C ASP A 68 -7.07 -26.47 22.54
N GLY A 69 -5.96 -26.55 21.81
CA GLY A 69 -5.84 -27.25 20.52
C GLY A 69 -6.36 -26.48 19.31
N LYS A 70 -6.79 -25.22 19.48
CA LYS A 70 -7.20 -24.35 18.38
C LYS A 70 -5.96 -23.81 17.65
N PRO A 71 -6.07 -23.45 16.36
CA PRO A 71 -5.01 -22.69 15.70
C PRO A 71 -4.69 -21.41 16.48
N ASP A 72 -3.42 -21.19 16.75
CA ASP A 72 -2.95 -19.90 17.24
C ASP A 72 -2.82 -18.98 16.03
N LEU A 73 -3.52 -17.85 16.02
CA LEU A 73 -3.48 -16.83 14.95
C LEU A 73 -2.49 -15.71 15.28
N SER A 74 -1.85 -15.75 16.45
CA SER A 74 -0.91 -14.72 16.89
C SER A 74 0.26 -14.58 15.92
N GLY A 75 0.66 -13.34 15.70
CA GLY A 75 1.74 -12.99 14.78
C GLY A 75 1.57 -11.59 14.20
N LEU A 76 2.64 -11.11 13.57
CA LEU A 76 2.61 -9.95 12.69
C LEU A 76 2.37 -10.45 11.27
N TRP A 77 1.34 -9.94 10.62
CA TRP A 77 0.87 -10.41 9.33
C TRP A 77 0.82 -9.26 8.32
N LEU A 78 1.23 -9.55 7.09
CA LEU A 78 1.12 -8.68 5.92
C LEU A 78 -0.04 -9.18 5.06
N ARG A 79 -1.11 -8.40 4.97
CA ARG A 79 -2.25 -8.68 4.09
C ARG A 79 -1.84 -8.53 2.63
N ILE A 80 -2.24 -9.50 1.82
CA ILE A 80 -1.96 -9.62 0.39
C ILE A 80 -3.30 -9.88 -0.31
N SER A 81 -3.74 -8.89 -1.08
CA SER A 81 -4.98 -8.97 -1.86
C SER A 81 -4.86 -8.23 -3.20
N PRO A 82 -4.09 -8.73 -4.18
CA PRO A 82 -3.80 -7.96 -5.40
C PRO A 82 -5.05 -7.48 -6.15
N LYS A 83 -6.10 -8.32 -6.17
CA LYS A 83 -7.37 -8.01 -6.81
C LYS A 83 -8.21 -7.00 -6.02
N TYR A 84 -8.32 -7.18 -4.69
CA TYR A 84 -9.24 -6.39 -3.86
C TYR A 84 -8.56 -5.26 -3.07
N ALA A 85 -7.23 -5.11 -3.16
CA ALA A 85 -6.47 -4.10 -2.43
C ALA A 85 -6.94 -2.67 -2.71
N ARG A 86 -7.56 -2.44 -3.87
CA ARG A 86 -8.12 -1.14 -4.24
C ARG A 86 -9.65 -1.14 -4.28
N ASN A 87 -10.24 -2.21 -4.80
CA ASN A 87 -11.67 -2.31 -5.05
C ASN A 87 -12.18 -3.68 -4.59
N ILE A 88 -12.86 -3.72 -3.44
CA ILE A 88 -13.44 -4.95 -2.90
C ILE A 88 -14.75 -5.33 -3.58
N ALA A 89 -15.34 -4.43 -4.36
CA ALA A 89 -16.52 -4.63 -5.19
C ALA A 89 -16.17 -5.02 -6.64
N ALA A 90 -14.92 -5.39 -6.93
CA ALA A 90 -14.45 -5.72 -8.28
C ALA A 90 -15.23 -6.88 -8.95
N ASP A 91 -15.88 -7.74 -8.16
CA ASP A 91 -16.72 -8.84 -8.65
C ASP A 91 -18.22 -8.51 -8.70
N LEU A 92 -18.62 -7.35 -8.18
CA LEU A 92 -20.00 -6.91 -8.26
C LEU A 92 -20.29 -6.32 -9.63
N LYS A 93 -21.46 -6.63 -10.17
CA LYS A 93 -21.97 -5.91 -11.33
C LYS A 93 -22.48 -4.54 -10.89
N PRO A 94 -22.44 -3.52 -11.76
CA PRO A 94 -22.94 -2.19 -11.41
C PRO A 94 -24.39 -2.19 -10.88
N GLU A 95 -25.26 -3.04 -11.42
CA GLU A 95 -26.64 -3.19 -10.96
C GLU A 95 -26.79 -3.82 -9.57
N GLU A 96 -25.73 -4.46 -9.05
CA GLU A 96 -25.68 -5.04 -7.70
C GLU A 96 -25.28 -4.01 -6.65
N THR A 97 -24.95 -2.79 -7.06
CA THR A 97 -24.71 -1.63 -6.18
C THR A 97 -25.83 -0.61 -6.36
N GLN A 98 -26.40 -0.15 -5.24
CA GLN A 98 -27.50 0.82 -5.26
C GLN A 98 -27.10 2.10 -5.98
N SER A 99 -28.05 2.76 -6.65
CA SER A 99 -27.76 3.91 -7.51
C SER A 99 -27.10 5.07 -6.76
N TRP A 100 -27.54 5.34 -5.53
CA TRP A 100 -26.94 6.36 -4.68
C TRP A 100 -25.49 6.02 -4.30
N ALA A 101 -25.21 4.74 -4.04
CA ALA A 101 -23.89 4.27 -3.66
C ALA A 101 -22.91 4.39 -4.84
N ARG A 102 -23.37 4.04 -6.05
CA ARG A 102 -22.61 4.27 -7.29
C ARG A 102 -22.34 5.75 -7.54
N ALA A 103 -23.36 6.60 -7.42
CA ALA A 103 -23.20 8.05 -7.59
C ALA A 103 -22.19 8.63 -6.59
N LEU A 104 -22.17 8.12 -5.35
CA LEU A 104 -21.22 8.54 -4.33
C LEU A 104 -19.79 8.07 -4.64
N VAL A 105 -19.60 6.85 -5.17
CA VAL A 105 -18.29 6.38 -5.68
C VAL A 105 -17.81 7.29 -6.82
N ASP A 106 -18.67 7.59 -7.79
CA ASP A 106 -18.34 8.46 -8.91
C ASP A 106 -17.96 9.88 -8.44
N GLN A 107 -18.70 10.42 -7.47
CA GLN A 107 -18.37 11.69 -6.83
C GLN A 107 -17.01 11.65 -6.13
N ARG A 108 -16.75 10.63 -5.31
CA ARG A 108 -15.47 10.47 -4.58
C ARG A 108 -14.29 10.35 -5.54
N ARG A 109 -14.48 9.68 -6.67
CA ARG A 109 -13.48 9.61 -7.74
C ARG A 109 -13.25 10.97 -8.40
N GLU A 110 -14.33 11.72 -8.67
CA GLU A 110 -14.24 13.08 -9.22
C GLU A 110 -13.51 14.04 -8.27
N ASP A 111 -13.72 13.90 -6.96
CA ASP A 111 -13.02 14.63 -5.90
C ASP A 111 -11.65 14.03 -5.53
N LEU A 112 -11.11 13.13 -6.37
CA LEU A 112 -9.78 12.53 -6.22
C LEU A 112 -9.52 11.85 -4.87
N GLY A 113 -10.56 11.34 -4.21
CA GLY A 113 -10.41 10.62 -2.96
C GLY A 113 -10.04 11.51 -1.76
N LYS A 114 -10.16 12.85 -1.86
CA LYS A 114 -9.74 13.81 -0.81
C LYS A 114 -10.35 13.56 0.57
N ASP A 115 -11.45 12.82 0.61
CA ASP A 115 -12.19 12.49 1.82
C ASP A 115 -11.86 11.10 2.39
N TYR A 116 -10.89 10.37 1.81
CA TYR A 116 -10.45 9.07 2.29
C TYR A 116 -9.85 9.16 3.70
N MET A 117 -10.01 8.09 4.48
CA MET A 117 -9.78 8.12 5.93
C MET A 117 -8.34 8.46 6.32
N ASN A 118 -7.35 8.02 5.53
CA ASN A 118 -5.94 8.35 5.78
C ASN A 118 -5.64 9.85 5.55
N VAL A 119 -6.36 10.53 4.65
CA VAL A 119 -6.25 11.98 4.43
C VAL A 119 -6.82 12.73 5.63
N LYS A 120 -7.88 12.19 6.23
CA LYS A 120 -8.55 12.77 7.40
C LYS A 120 -7.96 12.33 8.74
N CYS A 121 -6.95 11.45 8.72
CA CYS A 121 -6.39 10.83 9.92
C CYS A 121 -7.45 10.23 10.86
N VAL A 122 -8.43 9.52 10.29
CA VAL A 122 -9.45 8.76 11.05
C VAL A 122 -9.34 7.26 10.76
N PRO A 123 -9.88 6.38 11.63
CA PRO A 123 -9.79 4.93 11.40
C PRO A 123 -10.46 4.47 10.10
N LEU A 124 -9.93 3.41 9.48
CA LEU A 124 -10.50 2.77 8.28
C LEU A 124 -11.79 1.96 8.55
N GLY A 125 -12.08 1.68 9.81
CA GLY A 125 -13.26 0.93 10.24
C GLY A 125 -13.35 -0.47 9.62
N PRO A 126 -14.46 -0.87 8.97
CA PRO A 126 -14.58 -2.19 8.37
C PRO A 126 -13.56 -2.44 7.24
N GLY A 127 -12.97 -1.38 6.66
CA GLY A 127 -11.93 -1.49 5.63
C GLY A 127 -10.67 -2.22 6.09
N TYR A 128 -10.33 -2.24 7.39
CA TYR A 128 -9.16 -2.99 7.86
C TYR A 128 -9.27 -4.49 7.57
N ALA A 129 -10.48 -5.07 7.52
CA ALA A 129 -10.63 -6.51 7.27
C ALA A 129 -10.04 -6.94 5.92
N THR A 130 -10.00 -6.02 4.96
CA THR A 130 -9.62 -6.31 3.56
C THR A 130 -8.51 -5.42 3.01
N SER A 131 -8.15 -4.33 3.69
CA SER A 131 -7.10 -3.44 3.21
C SER A 131 -5.76 -4.16 3.13
N ALA A 132 -5.19 -4.13 1.94
CA ALA A 132 -3.82 -4.50 1.64
C ALA A 132 -3.13 -3.32 0.94
N ASP A 133 -3.57 -2.10 1.27
CA ASP A 133 -2.99 -0.87 0.72
C ASP A 133 -1.61 -0.60 1.35
N ILE A 134 -0.84 0.27 0.70
CA ILE A 134 0.56 0.58 1.04
C ILE A 134 0.70 1.72 2.07
N THR A 135 -0.39 2.04 2.78
CA THR A 135 -0.44 3.19 3.70
C THR A 135 -0.31 2.78 5.17
N GLY A 136 0.14 1.56 5.43
CA GLY A 136 0.29 0.97 6.76
C GLY A 136 -0.84 -0.02 7.08
N ALA A 137 -1.99 0.08 6.44
CA ALA A 137 -3.11 -0.82 6.70
C ALA A 137 -2.90 -2.25 6.19
N GLU A 138 -1.82 -2.58 5.50
CA GLU A 138 -1.47 -3.95 5.14
C GLU A 138 -0.96 -4.76 6.34
N MET A 139 -0.36 -4.12 7.35
CA MET A 139 0.15 -4.81 8.53
C MET A 139 -0.93 -4.95 9.59
N MET A 140 -1.00 -6.14 10.19
CA MET A 140 -1.82 -6.38 11.39
C MET A 140 -1.06 -7.26 12.38
N LYS A 141 -1.04 -6.85 13.65
CA LYS A 141 -0.52 -7.68 14.74
C LYS A 141 -1.68 -8.32 15.48
N ILE A 142 -1.78 -9.64 15.39
CA ILE A 142 -2.78 -10.43 16.11
C ILE A 142 -2.17 -10.88 17.43
N VAL A 143 -2.89 -10.61 18.52
CA VAL A 143 -2.63 -11.16 19.85
C VAL A 143 -3.85 -11.98 20.26
N GLN A 144 -3.67 -13.29 20.42
CA GLN A 144 -4.74 -14.21 20.80
C GLN A 144 -4.60 -14.62 22.26
N THR A 145 -5.71 -14.50 22.99
CA THR A 145 -5.91 -15.09 24.31
C THR A 145 -7.14 -16.00 24.27
N PRO A 146 -7.40 -16.85 25.30
CA PRO A 146 -8.56 -17.73 25.28
C PRO A 146 -9.91 -17.02 25.15
N GLY A 147 -10.05 -15.80 25.69
CA GLY A 147 -11.32 -15.05 25.70
C GLY A 147 -11.38 -13.84 24.76
N LEU A 148 -10.26 -13.45 24.16
CA LEU A 148 -10.15 -12.22 23.38
C LEU A 148 -9.05 -12.34 22.33
N ILE A 149 -9.35 -11.94 21.10
CA ILE A 149 -8.35 -11.58 20.11
C ILE A 149 -8.29 -10.07 20.00
N VAL A 150 -7.08 -9.53 20.03
CA VAL A 150 -6.80 -8.13 19.71
C VAL A 150 -6.04 -8.08 18.39
N ILE A 151 -6.52 -7.25 17.47
CA ILE A 151 -5.81 -6.93 16.23
C ILE A 151 -5.35 -5.48 16.35
N LEU A 152 -4.04 -5.26 16.34
CA LEU A 152 -3.43 -3.93 16.34
C LEU A 152 -3.06 -3.55 14.92
N ASN A 153 -3.31 -2.29 14.58
CA ASN A 153 -2.90 -1.68 13.31
C ASN A 153 -1.79 -0.65 13.58
N PRO A 154 -0.96 -0.30 12.58
CA PRO A 154 0.14 0.63 12.80
C PRO A 154 -0.34 2.06 13.09
N ASP A 155 -1.52 2.46 12.65
CA ASP A 155 -2.08 3.79 12.91
C ASP A 155 -2.64 3.99 14.34
N LEU A 156 -2.13 3.21 15.30
CA LEU A 156 -2.51 3.21 16.72
C LEU A 156 -3.97 2.81 16.98
N THR A 157 -4.69 2.34 15.96
CA THR A 157 -6.03 1.76 16.12
C THR A 157 -5.94 0.28 16.49
N TYR A 158 -7.03 -0.22 17.05
CA TYR A 158 -7.16 -1.62 17.41
C TYR A 158 -8.59 -2.12 17.20
N ARG A 159 -8.71 -3.44 17.08
CA ARG A 159 -9.98 -4.17 17.06
C ARG A 159 -9.97 -5.26 18.12
N GLN A 160 -11.12 -5.47 18.74
CA GLN A 160 -11.34 -6.54 19.71
C GLN A 160 -12.35 -7.54 19.14
N ILE A 161 -12.04 -8.83 19.26
CA ILE A 161 -12.92 -9.93 18.88
C ILE A 161 -13.11 -10.80 20.12
N PHE A 162 -14.31 -10.76 20.70
CA PHE A 162 -14.63 -11.51 21.92
C PHE A 162 -14.87 -12.99 21.61
N LEU A 163 -14.21 -13.87 22.36
CA LEU A 163 -14.28 -15.33 22.19
C LEU A 163 -14.96 -16.03 23.38
N ASP A 164 -15.51 -15.27 24.33
CA ASP A 164 -16.10 -15.77 25.58
C ASP A 164 -17.53 -16.31 25.44
N GLY A 165 -17.98 -16.57 24.21
CA GLY A 165 -19.30 -17.14 23.92
C GLY A 165 -20.47 -16.15 23.99
N ARG A 166 -20.20 -14.85 24.20
CA ARG A 166 -21.24 -13.83 24.13
C ARG A 166 -21.82 -13.73 22.72
N SER A 167 -23.09 -13.33 22.64
CA SER A 167 -23.75 -13.07 21.37
C SER A 167 -23.36 -11.70 20.81
N LEU A 168 -23.44 -11.55 19.49
CA LEU A 168 -23.26 -10.25 18.83
C LEU A 168 -24.35 -9.28 19.30
N GLU A 169 -23.97 -8.05 19.66
CA GLU A 169 -24.93 -7.03 20.06
C GLU A 169 -25.89 -6.71 18.90
N THR A 170 -27.18 -6.59 19.24
CA THR A 170 -28.26 -6.38 18.26
C THR A 170 -28.44 -4.92 17.90
N ALA A 171 -28.12 -3.99 18.82
CA ALA A 171 -28.22 -2.55 18.62
C ALA A 171 -27.03 -1.81 19.27
N PRO A 172 -25.78 -2.06 18.81
CA PRO A 172 -24.60 -1.39 19.34
C PRO A 172 -24.61 0.10 18.97
N ASN A 173 -24.04 0.95 19.83
CA ASN A 173 -23.76 2.33 19.46
C ASN A 173 -22.78 2.35 18.28
N PRO A 174 -23.09 3.07 17.18
CA PRO A 174 -22.22 3.13 16.01
C PRO A 174 -20.81 3.64 16.37
N SER A 175 -19.80 2.91 15.92
CA SER A 175 -18.39 3.21 16.17
C SER A 175 -17.56 2.95 14.92
N TRP A 176 -16.33 3.45 14.88
CA TRP A 176 -15.47 3.25 13.70
C TRP A 176 -15.17 1.76 13.47
N MET A 177 -14.85 1.01 14.54
CA MET A 177 -14.38 -0.37 14.45
C MET A 177 -15.49 -1.41 14.64
N GLY A 178 -16.71 -0.98 14.95
CA GLY A 178 -17.83 -1.86 15.27
C GLY A 178 -17.61 -2.71 16.52
N TYR A 179 -18.44 -3.73 16.65
CA TYR A 179 -18.41 -4.74 17.70
C TYR A 179 -18.27 -6.12 17.07
N SER A 180 -17.35 -6.94 17.56
CA SER A 180 -17.02 -8.24 16.96
C SER A 180 -17.07 -9.37 17.99
N VAL A 181 -17.69 -10.49 17.60
CA VAL A 181 -17.65 -11.75 18.35
C VAL A 181 -17.11 -12.86 17.45
N GLY A 182 -16.35 -13.79 18.04
CA GLY A 182 -15.73 -14.89 17.32
C GLY A 182 -16.11 -16.24 17.91
N ARG A 183 -16.20 -17.24 17.04
CA ARG A 183 -16.42 -18.65 17.40
C ARG A 183 -15.61 -19.57 16.51
N TRP A 184 -15.14 -20.69 17.06
CA TRP A 184 -14.44 -21.70 16.28
C TRP A 184 -15.42 -22.65 15.59
N ASP A 185 -15.22 -22.84 14.29
CA ASP A 185 -15.84 -23.85 13.44
C ASP A 185 -14.73 -24.80 12.96
N GLY A 186 -14.51 -25.88 13.73
CA GLY A 186 -13.30 -26.69 13.62
C GLY A 186 -12.04 -25.85 13.88
N ASP A 187 -11.20 -25.75 12.84
CA ASP A 187 -9.96 -24.96 12.81
C ASP A 187 -10.13 -23.58 12.15
N THR A 188 -11.36 -23.17 11.84
CA THR A 188 -11.65 -21.85 11.27
C THR A 188 -12.24 -20.95 12.36
N LEU A 189 -11.66 -19.78 12.58
CA LEU A 189 -12.30 -18.76 13.41
C LEU A 189 -13.31 -18.01 12.55
N VAL A 190 -14.58 -18.06 12.93
CA VAL A 190 -15.66 -17.29 12.32
C VAL A 190 -15.93 -16.08 13.20
N VAL A 191 -15.81 -14.89 12.63
CA VAL A 191 -16.02 -13.61 13.31
C VAL A 191 -17.20 -12.90 12.68
N GLU A 192 -18.16 -12.50 13.49
CA GLU A 192 -19.31 -11.70 13.06
C GLU A 192 -19.16 -10.30 13.63
N SER A 193 -19.47 -9.27 12.85
CA SER A 193 -19.39 -7.88 13.31
C SER A 193 -20.54 -7.02 12.83
N PHE A 194 -20.89 -6.03 13.67
CA PHE A 194 -21.96 -5.07 13.46
C PHE A 194 -21.68 -3.78 14.26
N GLY A 195 -22.42 -2.70 14.01
CA GLY A 195 -22.29 -1.44 14.77
C GLY A 195 -21.20 -0.50 14.25
N PHE A 196 -20.87 -0.59 12.97
CA PHE A 196 -20.03 0.40 12.30
C PHE A 196 -20.82 1.70 12.11
N ASN A 197 -20.16 2.85 12.24
CA ASN A 197 -20.72 4.11 11.72
C ASN A 197 -20.61 4.15 10.19
N ASP A 198 -21.27 5.10 9.54
CA ASP A 198 -21.31 5.24 8.07
C ASP A 198 -20.27 6.23 7.50
N ARG A 199 -19.27 6.61 8.30
CA ARG A 199 -18.31 7.67 7.96
C ARG A 199 -17.08 7.17 7.20
N THR A 200 -16.92 5.86 7.10
CA THR A 200 -15.79 5.19 6.45
C THR A 200 -16.13 4.69 5.06
N TRP A 201 -15.10 4.39 4.27
CA TRP A 201 -15.25 3.71 2.99
C TRP A 201 -14.80 2.26 3.17
N LEU A 202 -15.39 1.35 2.40
CA LEU A 202 -15.03 -0.07 2.42
C LEU A 202 -13.68 -0.34 1.75
N ASP A 203 -13.24 0.54 0.85
CA ASP A 203 -12.00 0.42 0.10
C ASP A 203 -11.50 1.77 -0.42
N HIS A 204 -10.36 1.72 -1.11
CA HIS A 204 -9.69 2.89 -1.68
C HIS A 204 -10.47 3.51 -2.86
N ASP A 205 -11.28 2.73 -3.59
CA ASP A 205 -12.13 3.26 -4.67
C ASP A 205 -13.37 4.01 -4.13
N GLY A 206 -13.60 3.95 -2.82
CA GLY A 206 -14.58 4.78 -2.13
C GLY A 206 -15.98 4.19 -2.07
N HIS A 207 -16.08 2.86 -2.06
CA HIS A 207 -17.35 2.17 -1.87
C HIS A 207 -17.95 2.49 -0.50
N PRO A 208 -19.20 2.97 -0.42
CA PRO A 208 -19.82 3.33 0.86
C PRO A 208 -20.41 2.12 1.57
N HIS A 209 -20.77 2.31 2.83
CA HIS A 209 -21.66 1.44 3.57
C HIS A 209 -22.51 2.29 4.51
N THR A 210 -23.57 1.69 5.02
CA THR A 210 -24.46 2.27 6.03
C THR A 210 -24.13 1.70 7.41
N GLU A 211 -24.79 2.22 8.45
CA GLU A 211 -24.75 1.61 9.78
C GLU A 211 -25.41 0.22 9.83
N GLY A 212 -26.13 -0.17 8.76
CA GLY A 212 -26.68 -1.51 8.57
C GLY A 212 -25.66 -2.57 8.15
N LEU A 213 -24.40 -2.19 7.92
CA LEU A 213 -23.36 -3.11 7.50
C LEU A 213 -23.10 -4.21 8.53
N ARG A 214 -23.17 -5.46 8.07
CA ARG A 214 -22.68 -6.64 8.78
C ARG A 214 -21.52 -7.25 8.03
N THR A 215 -20.50 -7.69 8.76
CA THR A 215 -19.39 -8.48 8.19
C THR A 215 -19.32 -9.84 8.85
N THR A 216 -18.97 -10.84 8.05
CA THR A 216 -18.61 -12.19 8.52
C THR A 216 -17.25 -12.55 7.97
N GLU A 217 -16.28 -12.73 8.85
CA GLU A 217 -14.90 -13.06 8.52
C GLU A 217 -14.60 -14.52 8.89
N ARG A 218 -13.88 -15.24 8.03
CA ARG A 218 -13.42 -16.61 8.30
C ARG A 218 -11.91 -16.64 8.21
N TYR A 219 -11.23 -16.89 9.33
CA TYR A 219 -9.78 -16.97 9.42
C TYR A 219 -9.33 -18.44 9.48
N ARG A 220 -8.42 -18.82 8.60
CA ARG A 220 -7.84 -20.16 8.54
C ARG A 220 -6.33 -20.07 8.37
N ARG A 221 -5.58 -20.45 9.42
CA ARG A 221 -4.12 -20.55 9.38
C ARG A 221 -3.71 -21.89 8.76
N ARG A 222 -3.22 -21.88 7.52
CA ARG A 222 -2.89 -23.09 6.76
C ARG A 222 -1.64 -23.79 7.30
N ASP A 223 -0.63 -23.00 7.60
CA ASP A 223 0.67 -23.41 8.08
C ASP A 223 1.24 -22.28 8.97
N PHE A 224 2.52 -22.35 9.30
CA PHE A 224 3.14 -21.38 10.19
C PHE A 224 3.08 -19.95 9.62
N GLY A 225 3.23 -19.78 8.31
CA GLY A 225 3.41 -18.48 7.67
C GLY A 225 2.23 -17.97 6.85
N ASN A 226 1.19 -18.77 6.63
CA ASN A 226 0.08 -18.44 5.74
C ASN A 226 -1.28 -18.43 6.44
N LEU A 227 -1.93 -17.28 6.40
CA LEU A 227 -3.29 -17.06 6.88
C LEU A 227 -4.22 -16.77 5.70
N GLU A 228 -5.35 -17.47 5.65
CA GLU A 228 -6.43 -17.20 4.70
C GLU A 228 -7.59 -16.52 5.41
N LEU A 229 -8.13 -15.48 4.79
CA LEU A 229 -9.27 -14.72 5.26
C LEU A 229 -10.33 -14.68 4.15
N GLU A 230 -11.56 -14.99 4.51
CA GLU A 230 -12.73 -14.69 3.67
C GLU A 230 -13.59 -13.67 4.40
N VAL A 231 -13.87 -12.54 3.77
CA VAL A 231 -14.67 -11.46 4.36
C VAL A 231 -15.95 -11.32 3.55
N THR A 232 -17.08 -11.60 4.17
CA THR A 232 -18.40 -11.41 3.57
C THR A 232 -19.00 -10.11 4.09
N PHE A 233 -19.42 -9.24 3.18
CA PHE A 233 -20.10 -7.98 3.48
C PHE A 233 -21.58 -8.12 3.17
N SER A 234 -22.44 -7.60 4.05
CA SER A 234 -23.89 -7.56 3.87
C SER A 234 -24.42 -6.21 4.32
N ASP A 235 -24.86 -5.41 3.35
CA ASP A 235 -25.54 -4.14 3.58
C ASP A 235 -26.60 -3.93 2.49
N PRO A 236 -27.87 -4.35 2.70
CA PRO A 236 -28.91 -4.30 1.70
C PRO A 236 -29.28 -2.86 1.28
N ALA A 237 -28.94 -1.85 2.09
CA ALA A 237 -29.21 -0.46 1.79
C ALA A 237 -28.21 0.12 0.77
N ALA A 238 -27.02 -0.49 0.63
CA ALA A 238 -25.97 -0.08 -0.30
C ALA A 238 -25.72 -1.10 -1.44
N TYR A 239 -25.97 -2.39 -1.19
CA TYR A 239 -25.68 -3.49 -2.13
C TYR A 239 -26.84 -4.47 -2.21
N ALA A 240 -27.12 -5.01 -3.40
CA ALA A 240 -28.29 -5.84 -3.67
C ALA A 240 -28.20 -7.24 -3.02
N LYS A 241 -26.99 -7.72 -2.73
CA LYS A 241 -26.72 -9.02 -2.14
C LYS A 241 -25.42 -8.99 -1.33
N PRO A 242 -25.25 -9.90 -0.37
CA PRO A 242 -23.95 -10.12 0.23
C PRO A 242 -22.91 -10.60 -0.80
N TRP A 243 -21.66 -10.24 -0.59
CA TRP A 243 -20.54 -10.73 -1.41
C TRP A 243 -19.33 -11.00 -0.53
N THR A 244 -18.47 -11.90 -1.01
CA THR A 244 -17.30 -12.38 -0.27
C THR A 244 -16.03 -12.05 -1.04
N VAL A 245 -15.04 -11.53 -0.32
CA VAL A 245 -13.69 -11.32 -0.85
C VAL A 245 -12.70 -12.22 -0.13
N ALA A 246 -11.74 -12.75 -0.89
CA ALA A 246 -10.66 -13.57 -0.36
C ALA A 246 -9.40 -12.73 -0.21
N VAL A 247 -8.82 -12.77 1.00
CA VAL A 247 -7.59 -12.08 1.37
C VAL A 247 -6.62 -13.13 1.90
N ARG A 248 -5.34 -12.99 1.55
CA ARG A 248 -4.28 -13.78 2.16
C ARG A 248 -3.50 -12.89 3.10
N ALA A 249 -2.85 -13.47 4.10
CA ALA A 249 -1.83 -12.77 4.85
C ALA A 249 -0.63 -13.68 5.07
N GLU A 250 0.56 -13.11 4.90
CA GLU A 250 1.83 -13.78 5.13
C GLU A 250 2.44 -13.27 6.44
N LEU A 251 3.01 -14.18 7.22
CA LEU A 251 3.70 -13.80 8.46
C LEU A 251 4.91 -12.93 8.12
N ALA A 252 5.09 -11.83 8.84
CA ALA A 252 6.28 -10.99 8.79
C ALA A 252 7.26 -11.41 9.90
N PRO A 253 8.23 -12.30 9.63
CA PRO A 253 9.17 -12.76 10.65
C PRO A 253 10.25 -11.71 10.93
N ASP A 254 10.81 -11.79 12.13
CA ASP A 254 12.05 -11.11 12.51
C ASP A 254 12.02 -9.58 12.37
N THR A 255 10.82 -9.01 12.52
CA THR A 255 10.53 -7.57 12.51
C THR A 255 9.45 -7.23 13.53
N GLU A 256 9.14 -5.95 13.70
CA GLU A 256 8.06 -5.46 14.55
C GLU A 256 7.20 -4.43 13.80
N MET A 257 5.94 -4.31 14.22
CA MET A 257 5.05 -3.25 13.75
C MET A 257 5.42 -1.94 14.43
N ILE A 258 5.80 -0.95 13.65
CA ILE A 258 6.06 0.42 14.11
C ILE A 258 4.80 1.24 13.89
N GLU A 259 4.56 2.19 14.79
CA GLU A 259 3.48 3.14 14.65
C GLU A 259 3.60 3.98 13.37
N PHE A 260 2.46 4.24 12.77
CA PHE A 260 2.26 5.23 11.74
C PHE A 260 1.46 6.37 12.35
N VAL A 261 2.09 7.51 12.59
CA VAL A 261 1.39 8.68 13.12
C VAL A 261 0.95 9.53 11.95
N CYS A 262 -0.34 9.39 11.57
CA CYS A 262 -0.89 10.12 10.44
C CYS A 262 -0.58 11.61 10.52
N ASN A 263 -0.72 12.25 11.68
CA ASN A 263 -0.61 13.71 11.85
C ASN A 263 0.84 14.28 11.91
N GLU A 264 1.87 13.51 11.55
CA GLU A 264 3.28 13.96 11.60
C GLU A 264 3.68 14.89 10.43
N SER A 265 2.90 14.95 9.36
CA SER A 265 3.05 15.91 8.27
C SER A 265 1.86 16.87 8.22
N ASP A 266 2.12 18.15 7.97
CA ASP A 266 1.05 19.12 7.67
C ASP A 266 0.37 18.67 6.36
N HIS A 267 -0.88 18.19 6.46
CA HIS A 267 -1.53 17.46 5.36
C HIS A 267 -2.05 18.34 4.24
N GLY A 268 -2.04 19.67 4.42
CA GLY A 268 -2.42 20.64 3.39
C GLY A 268 -3.73 20.29 2.67
N VAL A 269 -4.67 19.61 3.33
CA VAL A 269 -5.91 19.07 2.72
C VAL A 269 -6.76 20.21 2.18
N GLU A 270 -6.64 21.39 2.77
CA GLU A 270 -7.22 22.65 2.28
C GLU A 270 -6.76 23.03 0.86
N HIS A 271 -5.62 22.50 0.41
CA HIS A 271 -5.10 22.69 -0.95
C HIS A 271 -5.57 21.61 -1.93
N TRP A 272 -6.28 20.56 -1.47
CA TRP A 272 -6.80 19.49 -2.31
C TRP A 272 -8.13 19.89 -2.97
N VAL A 273 -8.02 20.85 -3.88
CA VAL A 273 -9.18 21.47 -4.58
C VAL A 273 -9.37 20.94 -6.01
N GLY A 274 -8.44 20.12 -6.50
CA GLY A 274 -8.47 19.58 -7.86
C GLY A 274 -9.55 18.51 -8.07
N LYS A 275 -9.98 18.35 -9.32
CA LYS A 275 -10.93 17.33 -9.75
C LYS A 275 -10.35 16.41 -10.82
N ALA A 276 -10.84 15.18 -10.89
CA ALA A 276 -10.46 14.26 -11.96
C ALA A 276 -10.80 14.82 -13.35
N SER A 277 -11.90 15.57 -13.49
CA SER A 277 -12.23 16.26 -14.74
C SER A 277 -11.27 17.40 -15.11
N ASP A 278 -10.50 17.95 -14.16
CA ASP A 278 -9.50 18.99 -14.47
C ASP A 278 -8.36 18.44 -15.32
N GLU A 279 -8.01 17.15 -15.18
CA GLU A 279 -7.00 16.51 -16.04
C GLU A 279 -7.40 16.56 -17.51
N LYS A 280 -8.70 16.38 -17.81
CA LYS A 280 -9.22 16.40 -19.19
C LYS A 280 -9.20 17.80 -19.81
N LYS A 281 -9.27 18.86 -19.00
CA LYS A 281 -9.29 20.25 -19.52
C LYS A 281 -8.00 20.61 -20.25
N ASN A 282 -6.90 19.99 -19.86
CA ASN A 282 -5.57 20.23 -20.43
C ASN A 282 -5.11 19.07 -21.33
N GLU A 283 -6.03 18.19 -21.75
CA GLU A 283 -5.68 17.05 -22.59
C GLU A 283 -5.15 17.52 -23.95
N VAL A 284 -3.97 17.03 -24.31
CA VAL A 284 -3.32 17.32 -25.58
C VAL A 284 -3.66 16.22 -26.58
N HIS A 285 -3.97 16.61 -27.82
CA HIS A 285 -4.13 15.64 -28.89
C HIS A 285 -2.76 15.08 -29.31
N VAL A 286 -2.60 13.76 -29.23
CA VAL A 286 -1.40 13.05 -29.68
C VAL A 286 -1.79 12.13 -30.83
N ALA A 287 -1.05 12.23 -31.93
CA ALA A 287 -1.36 11.49 -33.14
C ALA A 287 -1.28 9.95 -32.90
N PRO A 288 -2.19 9.14 -33.46
CA PRO A 288 -2.26 7.71 -33.19
C PRO A 288 -0.95 6.95 -33.49
N GLU A 289 -0.16 7.42 -34.45
CA GLU A 289 1.12 6.80 -34.85
C GLU A 289 2.19 7.00 -33.78
N ILE A 290 2.08 8.07 -32.99
CA ILE A 290 2.92 8.30 -31.81
C ILE A 290 2.46 7.39 -30.68
N LEU A 291 1.15 7.34 -30.41
CA LEU A 291 0.59 6.50 -29.35
C LEU A 291 0.91 5.02 -29.56
N ALA A 292 0.85 4.53 -30.80
CA ALA A 292 1.18 3.15 -31.15
C ALA A 292 2.60 2.74 -30.73
N LYS A 293 3.55 3.68 -30.64
CA LYS A 293 4.93 3.40 -30.19
C LYS A 293 5.00 3.04 -28.71
N TYR A 294 4.01 3.45 -27.92
CA TYR A 294 3.95 3.25 -26.47
C TYR A 294 3.20 1.98 -26.06
N VAL A 295 2.56 1.27 -26.99
CA VAL A 295 1.87 0.01 -26.72
C VAL A 295 2.90 -1.05 -26.32
N GLY A 296 2.66 -1.80 -25.25
CA GLY A 296 3.55 -2.87 -24.81
C GLY A 296 3.46 -3.16 -23.32
N THR A 297 4.26 -4.13 -22.88
CA THR A 297 4.36 -4.50 -21.46
C THR A 297 5.63 -3.91 -20.87
N TYR A 298 5.52 -3.31 -19.70
CA TYR A 298 6.60 -2.63 -19.00
C TYR A 298 6.74 -3.22 -17.59
N GLU A 299 7.97 -3.50 -17.17
CA GLU A 299 8.30 -4.15 -15.89
C GLU A 299 9.19 -3.24 -15.05
N GLU A 300 8.90 -3.12 -13.75
CA GLU A 300 9.59 -2.23 -12.79
C GLU A 300 11.07 -2.58 -12.60
N GLN A 301 11.94 -1.56 -12.48
CA GLN A 301 13.41 -1.70 -12.43
C GLN A 301 14.09 -0.72 -11.46
N PRO A 302 14.87 -1.21 -10.46
CA PRO A 302 14.65 -2.46 -9.74
C PRO A 302 13.36 -2.36 -8.88
N PRO A 303 12.73 -3.49 -8.53
CA PRO A 303 11.60 -3.48 -7.60
C PRO A 303 12.07 -2.94 -6.25
N LEU A 304 11.40 -1.89 -5.75
CA LEU A 304 11.83 -1.19 -4.54
C LEU A 304 11.76 -2.06 -3.29
N TRP A 305 10.55 -2.59 -3.00
CA TRP A 305 10.24 -3.27 -1.73
C TRP A 305 9.44 -4.57 -1.92
N ARG A 306 9.06 -4.89 -3.16
CA ARG A 306 8.20 -6.03 -3.47
C ARG A 306 9.03 -7.21 -3.96
N ALA A 307 8.58 -8.42 -3.60
CA ALA A 307 9.16 -9.66 -4.09
C ALA A 307 8.94 -9.86 -5.61
N LEU A 308 7.87 -9.27 -6.18
CA LEU A 308 7.57 -9.29 -7.61
C LEU A 308 7.55 -7.85 -8.16
N PRO A 309 8.19 -7.60 -9.33
CA PRO A 309 8.16 -6.30 -9.96
C PRO A 309 6.75 -5.96 -10.43
N ARG A 310 6.37 -4.68 -10.35
CA ARG A 310 5.12 -4.22 -10.96
C ARG A 310 5.17 -4.38 -12.48
N VAL A 311 4.01 -4.69 -13.04
CA VAL A 311 3.84 -4.79 -14.50
C VAL A 311 2.79 -3.79 -14.94
N VAL A 312 3.13 -2.98 -15.95
CA VAL A 312 2.21 -2.05 -16.62
C VAL A 312 2.04 -2.50 -18.06
N GLU A 313 0.83 -2.86 -18.44
CA GLU A 313 0.44 -3.17 -19.81
C GLU A 313 -0.22 -1.95 -20.44
N ILE A 314 0.32 -1.48 -21.55
CA ILE A 314 -0.21 -0.37 -22.34
C ILE A 314 -0.81 -0.92 -23.62
N THR A 315 -2.09 -0.60 -23.85
CA THR A 315 -2.81 -0.95 -25.09
C THR A 315 -3.37 0.31 -25.73
N LEU A 316 -3.74 0.24 -27.01
CA LEU A 316 -4.34 1.35 -27.75
C LEU A 316 -5.74 0.94 -28.21
N SER A 317 -6.75 1.72 -27.83
CA SER A 317 -8.13 1.50 -28.22
C SER A 317 -8.84 2.82 -28.45
N ASN A 318 -9.60 2.93 -29.54
CA ASN A 318 -10.35 4.14 -29.91
C ASN A 318 -9.50 5.43 -29.88
N GLY A 319 -8.24 5.34 -30.34
CA GLY A 319 -7.32 6.47 -30.37
C GLY A 319 -6.80 6.92 -29.00
N ARG A 320 -6.98 6.12 -27.95
CA ARG A 320 -6.51 6.41 -26.59
C ARG A 320 -5.68 5.26 -26.04
N LEU A 321 -4.63 5.60 -25.29
CA LEU A 321 -3.90 4.60 -24.53
C LEU A 321 -4.74 4.16 -23.32
N LEU A 322 -4.81 2.85 -23.13
CA LEU A 322 -5.32 2.22 -21.92
C LEU A 322 -4.14 1.59 -21.20
N ALA A 323 -4.13 1.69 -19.88
CA ALA A 323 -3.09 1.11 -19.04
C ALA A 323 -3.69 0.16 -18.01
N ASN A 324 -3.04 -0.97 -17.79
CA ASN A 324 -3.36 -1.93 -16.75
C ASN A 324 -2.11 -2.18 -15.90
N MET A 325 -2.20 -1.88 -14.60
CA MET A 325 -1.10 -2.11 -13.67
C MET A 325 -1.46 -3.29 -12.76
N ASP A 326 -0.62 -4.31 -12.73
CA ASP A 326 -0.77 -5.52 -11.90
C ASP A 326 -2.13 -6.24 -12.10
N GLY A 327 -2.73 -6.16 -13.30
CA GLY A 327 -4.00 -6.83 -13.58
C GLY A 327 -5.23 -6.17 -12.94
N ARG A 328 -5.12 -4.93 -12.45
CA ARG A 328 -6.22 -4.17 -11.80
C ARG A 328 -7.34 -3.75 -12.76
N GLY A 329 -7.12 -3.88 -14.07
CA GLY A 329 -8.06 -3.47 -15.11
C GLY A 329 -7.50 -2.36 -15.99
N ASN A 330 -8.21 -2.01 -17.06
CA ASN A 330 -7.78 -0.96 -17.98
C ASN A 330 -8.31 0.41 -17.55
N VAL A 331 -7.42 1.39 -17.40
CA VAL A 331 -7.77 2.82 -17.23
C VAL A 331 -7.30 3.62 -18.44
N ALA A 332 -8.10 4.59 -18.87
CA ALA A 332 -7.72 5.47 -19.97
C ALA A 332 -6.67 6.48 -19.49
N LEU A 333 -5.57 6.57 -20.22
CA LEU A 333 -4.57 7.61 -20.02
C LEU A 333 -5.04 8.92 -20.65
N ILE A 334 -4.64 10.03 -20.03
CA ILE A 334 -4.93 11.39 -20.50
C ILE A 334 -3.59 12.03 -20.89
N ALA A 335 -3.43 12.41 -22.15
CA ALA A 335 -2.17 12.96 -22.64
C ALA A 335 -1.98 14.40 -22.13
N THR A 336 -0.86 14.67 -21.46
CA THR A 336 -0.46 16.02 -21.04
C THR A 336 0.65 16.58 -21.93
N SER A 337 1.36 15.70 -22.65
CA SER A 337 2.30 16.05 -23.72
C SER A 337 2.42 14.89 -24.71
N GLY A 338 3.33 15.00 -25.69
CA GLY A 338 3.63 13.88 -26.61
C GLY A 338 4.22 12.63 -25.93
N THR A 339 4.71 12.74 -24.68
CA THR A 339 5.35 11.65 -23.94
C THR A 339 4.80 11.47 -22.52
N ALA A 340 4.12 12.47 -21.97
CA ALA A 340 3.60 12.46 -20.62
C ALA A 340 2.09 12.30 -20.61
N PHE A 341 1.61 11.51 -19.65
CA PHE A 341 0.22 11.13 -19.47
C PHE A 341 -0.15 11.11 -17.99
N SER A 342 -1.41 11.35 -17.66
CA SER A 342 -2.01 11.12 -16.34
C SER A 342 -3.07 10.01 -16.41
N GLY A 343 -3.74 9.73 -15.28
CA GLY A 343 -4.87 8.80 -15.22
C GLY A 343 -4.53 7.36 -14.86
N LEU A 344 -3.25 7.02 -14.58
CA LEU A 344 -2.88 5.67 -14.12
C LEU A 344 -3.18 5.50 -12.63
N TYR A 345 -4.45 5.33 -12.27
CA TYR A 345 -4.89 5.14 -10.87
C TYR A 345 -4.47 6.29 -9.92
N GLY A 346 -4.39 7.52 -10.44
CA GLY A 346 -3.89 8.70 -9.73
C GLY A 346 -2.40 8.98 -9.94
N LEU A 347 -1.72 8.16 -10.74
CA LEU A 347 -0.30 8.33 -11.07
C LEU A 347 -0.13 8.92 -12.48
N GLY A 348 0.98 9.63 -12.66
CA GLY A 348 1.45 10.05 -13.97
C GLY A 348 2.30 8.97 -14.64
N VAL A 349 2.38 9.00 -15.96
CA VAL A 349 3.23 8.14 -16.78
C VAL A 349 4.03 9.02 -17.74
N GLU A 350 5.33 8.80 -17.83
CA GLU A 350 6.17 9.46 -18.83
C GLU A 350 6.97 8.44 -19.62
N PHE A 351 6.73 8.37 -20.92
CA PHE A 351 7.43 7.46 -21.82
C PHE A 351 8.82 7.98 -22.20
N VAL A 352 9.81 7.10 -22.17
CA VAL A 352 11.18 7.41 -22.57
C VAL A 352 11.31 7.23 -24.07
N GLN A 353 11.48 8.33 -24.80
CA GLN A 353 11.52 8.32 -26.28
C GLN A 353 12.66 7.49 -26.88
N SER A 354 13.81 7.40 -26.20
CA SER A 354 15.06 6.84 -26.75
C SER A 354 15.47 5.48 -26.19
N GLY A 355 14.71 4.90 -25.25
CA GLY A 355 15.18 3.75 -24.46
C GLY A 355 14.14 2.66 -24.16
N GLY A 356 12.95 2.72 -24.77
CA GLY A 356 11.94 1.67 -24.64
C GLY A 356 11.51 1.42 -23.20
N GLY A 357 11.09 2.46 -22.48
CA GLY A 357 10.66 2.35 -21.08
C GLY A 357 9.67 3.44 -20.70
N LEU A 358 9.21 3.41 -19.46
CA LEU A 358 8.39 4.47 -18.89
C LEU A 358 8.80 4.77 -17.45
N PHE A 359 8.47 5.97 -17.00
CA PHE A 359 8.46 6.33 -15.60
C PHE A 359 7.01 6.41 -15.11
N VAL A 360 6.71 5.73 -14.01
CA VAL A 360 5.50 6.02 -13.25
C VAL A 360 5.85 7.13 -12.25
N LYS A 361 5.17 8.27 -12.37
CA LYS A 361 5.36 9.44 -11.52
C LYS A 361 4.67 9.21 -10.18
N HIS A 362 5.43 9.32 -9.10
CA HIS A 362 4.95 9.19 -7.74
C HIS A 362 5.56 10.28 -6.86
N VAL A 363 4.83 10.73 -5.84
CA VAL A 363 5.28 11.81 -4.94
C VAL A 363 6.57 11.48 -4.21
N SER A 364 6.80 10.19 -3.93
CA SER A 364 8.03 9.70 -3.31
C SER A 364 9.21 9.52 -4.29
N GLY A 365 9.06 9.94 -5.56
CA GLY A 365 10.04 9.74 -6.63
C GLY A 365 9.54 8.86 -7.77
N ASN A 366 10.16 9.01 -8.94
CA ASN A 366 9.71 8.32 -10.16
C ASN A 366 10.17 6.85 -10.18
N TYR A 367 9.24 5.95 -10.41
CA TYR A 367 9.53 4.53 -10.57
C TYR A 367 9.85 4.22 -12.03
N ARG A 368 10.98 3.55 -12.28
CA ARG A 368 11.45 3.23 -13.63
C ARG A 368 10.90 1.87 -14.05
N PHE A 369 10.43 1.79 -15.29
CA PHE A 369 10.01 0.55 -15.91
C PHE A 369 10.71 0.38 -17.26
N ALA A 370 11.14 -0.84 -17.56
CA ALA A 370 11.70 -1.23 -18.85
C ALA A 370 10.65 -2.00 -19.67
N ARG A 371 10.61 -1.77 -20.98
CA ARG A 371 9.75 -2.55 -21.88
C ARG A 371 10.28 -3.96 -22.02
N LYS A 372 9.37 -4.92 -21.98
CA LYS A 372 9.65 -6.35 -22.15
C LYS A 372 9.81 -6.75 -23.61
#